data_AF-A0A7V6X100-F1
#
_entry.id   AF-A0A7V6X100-F1
#
_cell.length_a   1.000
_cell.length_b   1.000
_cell.length_c   1.000
_cell.angle_alpha   90.00
_cell.angle_beta   90.00
_cell.angle_gamma   90.00
#
_symmetry.space_group_name_H-M   'P 1'
#
loop_
_entity.id
_entity.type
_entity.pdbx_description
1 polymer ?
#
loop_
_entity_poly.entity_id
_entity_poly.type
_entity_poly.pdbx_seq_one_letter_code
_entity_poly.pdbx_strand_id
1 'polypeptide(L)' 'MKVSDFDYYLPQELIAQKPLYPRDASRLLVLDRRTGKIEHRQFPNIVAYFRPGDVLVLN' A
#
# COMPACT_ATOMS: atom_id res chain seq x y z
N MET A 1 -22.57 3.16 11.15
CA MET A 1 -21.34 3.91 10.83
C MET A 1 -21.73 5.10 9.98
N LYS A 2 -21.14 6.26 10.26
CA LYS A 2 -21.30 7.47 9.46
C LYS A 2 -20.13 7.55 8.47
N VAL A 3 -20.33 8.24 7.34
CA VAL A 3 -19.26 8.46 6.35
C VAL A 3 -18.05 9.16 7.00
N SER A 4 -18.30 10.05 7.95
CA SER A 4 -17.29 10.76 8.73
C SER A 4 -16.35 9.86 9.52
N ASP A 5 -16.75 8.62 9.82
CA ASP A 5 -15.90 7.67 10.57
C ASP A 5 -14.68 7.23 9.75
N PHE A 6 -14.63 7.56 8.46
CA PHE A 6 -13.57 7.23 7.51
C PHE A 6 -12.88 8.48 6.91
N ASP A 7 -13.22 9.67 7.41
CA ASP A 7 -12.61 10.92 6.95
C ASP A 7 -11.21 11.10 7.55
N TYR A 8 -10.28 11.64 6.77
CA TYR A 8 -8.93 11.96 7.22
C TYR A 8 -8.36 13.15 6.44
N TYR A 9 -7.51 13.93 7.10
CA TYR A 9 -6.82 15.03 6.45
C TYR A 9 -5.79 14.51 5.43
N LEU A 10 -6.00 14.84 4.16
CA LEU A 10 -5.10 14.51 3.05
C LEU A 10 -4.62 15.80 2.37
N PRO A 11 -3.36 16.21 2.59
CA PRO A 11 -2.76 17.32 1.85
C PRO A 11 -2.82 17.08 0.33
N GLN A 12 -3.22 18.09 -0.44
CA GLN A 12 -3.44 17.97 -1.88
C GLN A 12 -2.15 17.61 -2.64
N GLU A 13 -1.00 18.08 -2.16
CA GLU A 13 0.33 17.81 -2.70
C GLU A 13 0.75 16.33 -2.57
N LEU A 14 0.12 15.57 -1.67
CA LEU A 14 0.36 14.13 -1.54
C LEU A 14 -0.49 13.29 -2.50
N ILE A 15 -1.39 13.92 -3.26
CA ILE A 15 -2.19 13.26 -4.30
C ILE A 15 -1.37 13.22 -5.59
N ALA A 16 -0.90 12.03 -5.96
CA ALA A 16 -0.14 11.83 -7.17
C ALA A 16 -0.98 12.21 -8.41
N GLN A 17 -0.49 13.18 -9.19
CA GLN A 17 -1.16 13.67 -10.41
C GLN A 17 -0.86 12.79 -11.64
N LYS A 18 0.23 12.01 -11.57
CA LYS A 18 0.67 11.06 -12.61
C LYS A 18 1.31 9.85 -11.92
N PRO A 19 1.26 8.66 -12.52
CA PRO A 19 1.99 7.51 -12.01
C PRO A 19 3.51 7.74 -12.06
N LEU A 20 4.24 7.12 -11.13
CA LEU A 20 5.69 7.08 -11.16
C LEU A 20 6.20 6.20 -12.32
N TYR A 21 7.35 6.55 -12.90
CA TYR A 21 8.07 5.73 -13.88
C TYR A 21 9.50 5.42 -13.38
N PRO A 22 9.91 4.15 -13.32
CA PRO A 22 9.11 2.95 -13.57
C PRO A 22 8.04 2.73 -12.49
N ARG A 23 6.94 2.02 -12.83
CA ARG A 23 5.75 1.89 -11.97
C ARG A 23 6.04 1.20 -10.63
N ASP A 24 6.92 0.21 -10.68
CA ASP A 24 7.36 -0.58 -9.54
C ASP A 24 8.36 0.17 -8.64
N ALA A 25 8.83 1.37 -9.00
CA ALA A 25 9.60 2.22 -8.08
C ALA A 25 8.73 2.91 -7.00
N SER A 26 7.43 2.58 -6.94
CA SER A 26 6.50 3.15 -5.96
C SER A 26 6.75 2.61 -4.54
N ARG A 27 6.36 3.41 -3.54
CA ARG A 27 6.42 3.01 -2.12
C ARG A 27 5.38 1.94 -1.82
N LEU A 28 5.72 1.03 -0.91
CA LEU A 28 4.84 0.00 -0.36
C LEU A 28 4.74 0.19 1.16
N LEU A 29 3.53 0.46 1.67
CA LEU A 29 3.23 0.42 3.10
C LEU A 29 2.74 -0.97 3.46
N VAL A 30 3.39 -1.63 4.42
CA VAL A 30 3.00 -2.95 4.93
C VAL A 30 2.46 -2.76 6.33
N LEU A 31 1.24 -3.26 6.57
CA LEU A 31 0.58 -3.25 7.87
C LEU A 31 0.36 -4.67 8.34
N ASP A 32 0.94 -5.02 9.48
CA ASP A 32 0.58 -6.25 10.18
C ASP A 32 -0.75 -6.04 10.92
N ARG A 33 -1.81 -6.69 10.44
CA ARG A 33 -3.16 -6.59 11.00
C ARG A 33 -3.26 -7.06 12.46
N ARG A 34 -2.41 -7.99 12.89
CA ARG A 34 -2.47 -8.56 14.25
C ARG A 34 -1.79 -7.65 15.27
N THR A 35 -0.68 -7.03 14.89
CA THR A 35 0.16 -6.25 15.82
C THR A 35 0.03 -4.75 15.63
N GLY A 36 -0.52 -4.29 14.50
CA GLY A 36 -0.53 -2.88 14.10
C GLY A 36 0.83 -2.37 13.63
N LYS A 37 1.85 -3.23 13.51
CA LYS A 37 3.19 -2.82 13.07
C LYS A 37 3.14 -2.32 11.62
N ILE A 38 3.76 -1.15 11.40
CA ILE A 38 3.88 -0.53 10.08
C ILE A 38 5.32 -0.65 9.59
N GLU A 39 5.49 -1.04 8.34
CA GLU A 39 6.78 -1.03 7.65
C GLU A 39 6.68 -0.27 6.32
N HIS A 40 7.74 0.44 5.96
CA HIS A 40 7.87 1.10 4.67
C HIS A 40 8.90 0.36 3.81
N ARG A 41 8.52 0.04 2.58
CA ARG A 41 9.31 -0.71 1.58
C ARG A 41 9.17 -0.07 0.20
N GLN A 42 9.86 -0.64 -0.78
CA GLN A 42 9.61 -0.38 -2.20
C GLN A 42 8.73 -1.50 -2.77
N PHE A 43 7.87 -1.18 -3.74
CA PHE A 43 6.94 -2.14 -4.35
C PHE A 43 7.58 -3.44 -4.85
N PRO A 44 8.82 -3.49 -5.40
CA PRO A 44 9.42 -4.74 -5.85
C PRO A 44 9.67 -5.71 -4.69
N ASN A 45 9.74 -5.23 -3.44
CA ASN A 45 9.88 -6.06 -2.26
C ASN A 45 8.59 -6.83 -1.91
N ILE A 46 7.47 -6.62 -2.61
CA ILE A 46 6.22 -7.34 -2.39
C ILE A 46 6.39 -8.86 -2.48
N VAL A 47 7.32 -9.33 -3.32
CA VAL A 47 7.64 -10.75 -3.51
C VAL A 47 8.08 -11.44 -2.22
N ALA A 48 8.67 -10.72 -1.27
CA ALA A 48 9.12 -11.28 0.01
C ALA A 48 7.97 -11.59 0.98
N TYR A 49 6.74 -11.15 0.68
CA TYR A 49 5.56 -11.35 1.52
C TYR A 49 4.69 -12.53 1.07
N PHE A 50 4.99 -13.14 -0.08
CA PHE A 50 4.30 -14.34 -0.54
C PHE A 50 4.98 -15.59 0.01
N ARG A 51 4.18 -16.62 0.26
CA ARG A 51 4.61 -17.98 0.57
C ARG A 51 4.20 -18.92 -0.57
N PRO A 52 4.89 -20.06 -0.74
CA PRO A 52 4.42 -21.10 -1.65
C PRO A 52 2.97 -21.48 -1.36
N GLY A 53 2.12 -21.43 -2.40
CA GLY A 53 0.68 -21.70 -2.29
C GLY A 53 -0.20 -20.44 -2.22
N ASP A 54 0.37 -19.25 -2.01
CA ASP A 54 -0.40 -18.01 -2.10
C ASP A 54 -0.82 -17.72 -3.55
N VAL A 55 -2.00 -17.10 -3.72
CA VAL A 55 -2.57 -16.77 -5.03
C VAL A 55 -2.76 -15.26 -5.12
N LEU A 56 -2.14 -14.65 -6.13
CA LEU A 56 -2.40 -13.26 -6.51
C LEU A 56 -3.52 -13.24 -7.56
N VAL A 57 -4.70 -12.74 -7.17
CA VAL A 57 -5.84 -12.56 -8.08
C VAL A 57 -5.76 -11.15 -8.70
N LEU A 58 -5.84 -11.08 -10.03
CA LEU A 58 -5.81 -9.84 -10.81
C LEU A 58 -7.14 -9.66 -11.55
N ASN A 59 -7.53 -8.42 -11.82
CA ASN A 59 -8.72 -8.05 -12.58
C ASN A 59 -8.35 -7.35 -13.88
#